data_AF-A0A0G3GTG5-F1
#
_entry.id   AF-A0A0G3GTG5-F1
#
_cell.length_a   1.000
_cell.length_b   1.000
_cell.length_c   1.000
_cell.angle_alpha   90.00
_cell.angle_beta   90.00
_cell.angle_gamma   90.00
#
_symmetry.space_group_name_H-M   'P 1'
#
loop_
_entity.id
_entity.type
_entity.pdbx_description
1 polymer ?
#
loop_
_entity_poly.entity_id
_entity_poly.type
_entity_poly.pdbx_seq_one_letter_code
_entity_poly.pdbx_strand_id
1 'polypeptide(L)'
;MFIMSYDFFLFTPERTDSGEVAVGPRDLAHNLKLLRRYFAETVNSTPELDTVAAQISNDIEQLAARREAILIESASVAGDRIICVPVTYSSRDAARSYLIQIALTHGLGLADASDNFVLLYGDEDPRYHVHAAEWSIPALSRAALEYNFDYIVDNEAVNPYFILTDATDDETFIQTCVEDIDEVSNNHDEVSWRLEYRAGSADDHYGTFVTGGAKVAEMMRYWLDNAPEFAQLDWEKMEF
;
A
#
# COMPACT_ATOMS: atom_id res chain seq x y z
N MET A 1 -24.86 -19.68 11.19
CA MET A 1 -24.63 -19.54 9.74
C MET A 1 -23.67 -18.37 9.61
N PHE A 2 -22.37 -18.65 9.50
CA PHE A 2 -21.38 -17.60 9.33
C PHE A 2 -21.49 -17.12 7.89
N ILE A 3 -22.05 -15.93 7.69
CA ILE A 3 -21.78 -15.21 6.45
C ILE A 3 -20.30 -14.86 6.55
N MET A 4 -19.47 -15.50 5.73
CA MET A 4 -18.09 -15.05 5.52
C MET A 4 -18.19 -13.69 4.83
N SER A 5 -18.31 -12.63 5.62
CA SER A 5 -18.23 -11.26 5.11
C SER A 5 -16.79 -10.98 4.74
N TYR A 6 -16.58 -10.46 3.53
CA TYR A 6 -15.29 -9.89 3.15
C TYR A 6 -15.35 -8.44 3.60
N ASP A 7 -14.55 -8.06 4.58
CA ASP A 7 -14.60 -6.71 5.12
C ASP A 7 -13.42 -5.90 4.59
N PHE A 8 -13.73 -4.80 3.90
CA PHE A 8 -12.79 -3.70 3.78
C PHE A 8 -13.03 -2.74 4.92
N PHE A 9 -11.96 -2.09 5.38
CA PHE A 9 -12.14 -0.96 6.26
C PHE A 9 -11.23 0.21 5.89
N LEU A 10 -11.83 1.40 5.91
CA LEU A 10 -11.12 2.66 5.77
C LEU A 10 -10.84 3.21 7.16
N PHE A 11 -9.72 3.87 7.33
CA PHE A 11 -9.34 4.41 8.63
C PHE A 11 -8.72 5.80 8.51
N THR A 12 -9.02 6.67 9.47
CA THR A 12 -8.27 7.92 9.60
C THR A 12 -6.84 7.57 10.04
N PRO A 13 -5.79 8.01 9.32
CA PRO A 13 -4.42 7.74 9.74
C PRO A 13 -4.10 8.36 11.09
N GLU A 14 -3.25 7.69 11.87
CA GLU A 14 -2.55 8.35 12.96
C GLU A 14 -1.42 9.20 12.38
N ARG A 15 -1.14 10.33 13.01
CA ARG A 15 -0.03 11.20 12.61
C ARG A 15 0.96 11.34 13.76
N THR A 16 2.24 11.38 13.43
CA THR A 16 3.32 11.70 14.37
C THR A 16 3.27 13.18 14.76
N ASP A 17 4.07 13.58 15.75
CA ASP A 17 4.23 14.98 16.13
C ASP A 17 4.79 15.84 14.98
N SER A 18 5.51 15.24 14.03
CA SER A 18 5.98 15.89 12.80
C SER A 18 4.90 16.05 11.73
N GLY A 19 3.71 15.46 11.93
CA GLY A 19 2.58 15.50 10.99
C GLY A 19 2.57 14.41 9.92
N GLU A 20 3.61 13.57 9.89
CA GLU A 20 3.72 12.40 9.00
C GLU A 20 2.75 11.30 9.44
N VAL A 21 2.30 10.47 8.51
CA VAL A 21 1.44 9.33 8.87
C VAL A 21 2.27 8.29 9.63
N ALA A 22 1.74 7.87 10.78
CA ALA A 22 2.30 6.77 11.55
C ALA A 22 1.89 5.45 10.88
N VAL A 23 2.82 4.89 10.12
CA VAL A 23 2.65 3.61 9.43
C VAL A 23 3.01 2.42 10.35
N GLY A 24 2.46 1.25 10.02
CA GLY A 24 2.77 -0.03 10.65
C GLY A 24 2.89 -1.12 9.60
N PRO A 25 3.02 -2.40 10.01
CA PRO A 25 3.15 -3.51 9.08
C PRO A 25 2.02 -3.58 8.06
N ARG A 26 2.38 -3.99 6.84
CA ARG A 26 1.43 -4.19 5.74
C ARG A 26 0.59 -5.45 5.93
N ASP A 27 1.19 -6.50 6.53
CA ASP A 27 0.44 -7.62 7.06
C ASP A 27 -0.44 -7.13 8.22
N LEU A 28 -1.76 -7.17 7.99
CA LEU A 28 -2.73 -6.63 8.93
C LEU A 28 -2.71 -7.37 10.28
N ALA A 29 -2.45 -8.68 10.31
CA ALA A 29 -2.39 -9.49 11.52
C ALA A 29 -1.27 -9.02 12.45
N HIS A 30 -0.19 -8.50 11.86
CA HIS A 30 0.94 -7.92 12.59
C HIS A 30 0.77 -6.41 12.88
N ASN A 31 -0.21 -5.75 12.26
CA ASN A 31 -0.53 -4.34 12.53
C ASN A 31 -1.45 -4.18 13.77
N LEU A 32 -0.89 -4.48 14.95
CA LEU A 32 -1.62 -4.51 16.21
C LEU A 32 -2.29 -3.18 16.58
N LYS A 33 -1.71 -2.04 16.18
CA LYS A 33 -2.31 -0.72 16.44
C LYS A 33 -3.60 -0.55 15.65
N LEU A 34 -3.58 -0.87 14.36
CA LEU A 34 -4.76 -0.78 13.50
C LEU A 34 -5.84 -1.78 13.94
N LEU A 35 -5.45 -3.02 14.24
CA LEU A 35 -6.39 -4.04 14.75
C LEU A 35 -7.05 -3.64 16.07
N ARG A 36 -6.32 -3.01 17.00
CA ARG A 36 -6.92 -2.49 18.25
C ARG A 36 -7.98 -1.43 17.99
N ARG A 37 -7.80 -0.60 16.97
CA ARG A 37 -8.80 0.39 16.57
C ARG A 37 -10.01 -0.30 15.94
N TYR A 38 -9.78 -1.29 15.08
CA TYR A 38 -10.84 -2.06 14.42
C TYR A 38 -11.73 -2.79 15.43
N PHE A 39 -11.13 -3.45 16.41
CA PHE A 39 -11.85 -4.19 17.45
C PHE A 39 -12.24 -3.35 18.67
N ALA A 40 -12.11 -2.03 18.62
CA ALA A 40 -12.50 -1.18 19.75
C ALA A 40 -14.03 -1.25 19.96
N GLU A 41 -14.47 -1.50 21.20
CA GLU A 41 -15.90 -1.53 21.54
C GLU A 41 -16.55 -0.15 21.46
N THR A 42 -15.77 0.90 21.74
CA THR A 42 -16.24 2.28 21.63
C THR A 42 -16.15 2.73 20.18
N VAL A 43 -17.29 3.11 19.60
CA VAL A 43 -17.36 3.71 18.27
C VAL A 43 -17.04 5.20 18.38
N ASN A 44 -15.86 5.60 17.90
CA ASN A 44 -15.48 6.99 17.74
C ASN A 44 -15.54 7.38 16.26
N SER A 45 -16.25 8.47 15.97
CA SER A 45 -16.34 9.04 14.61
C SER A 45 -15.91 10.51 14.58
N THR A 46 -15.78 11.04 13.38
CA THR A 46 -15.72 12.47 13.10
C THR A 46 -16.78 12.83 12.05
N PRO A 47 -17.23 14.09 11.97
CA PRO A 47 -18.19 14.52 10.95
C PRO A 47 -17.74 14.21 9.52
N GLU A 48 -16.44 14.30 9.25
CA GLU A 48 -15.84 13.95 7.96
C GLU A 48 -15.98 12.45 7.68
N LEU A 49 -15.68 11.60 8.67
CA LEU A 49 -15.80 10.15 8.54
C LEU A 49 -17.26 9.71 8.35
N ASP A 50 -18.20 10.33 9.07
CA ASP A 50 -19.64 10.10 8.89
C ASP A 50 -20.10 10.48 7.48
N THR A 51 -19.57 11.57 6.93
CA THR A 51 -19.87 12.02 5.57
C THR A 51 -19.37 11.03 4.53
N VAL A 52 -18.15 10.50 4.69
CA VAL A 52 -17.58 9.48 3.79
C VAL A 52 -18.36 8.18 3.88
N ALA A 53 -18.74 7.72 5.08
CA ALA A 53 -19.56 6.52 5.26
C ALA A 53 -20.93 6.65 4.58
N ALA A 54 -21.56 7.82 4.68
CA ALA A 54 -22.82 8.13 4.00
C ALA A 54 -22.66 8.17 2.48
N GLN A 55 -21.55 8.74 1.97
CA GLN A 55 -21.22 8.73 0.54
C GLN A 55 -21.12 7.29 0.03
N ILE A 56 -20.31 6.45 0.68
CA ILE A 56 -20.13 5.05 0.29
C ILE A 56 -21.48 4.32 0.25
N SER A 57 -22.29 4.46 1.30
CA SER A 57 -23.61 3.83 1.39
C SER A 57 -24.55 4.28 0.26
N ASN A 58 -24.59 5.59 -0.04
CA ASN A 58 -25.40 6.12 -1.14
C ASN A 58 -24.91 5.62 -2.51
N ASP A 59 -23.60 5.56 -2.73
CA ASP A 59 -23.03 5.07 -3.99
C ASP A 59 -23.37 3.58 -4.20
N ILE A 60 -23.28 2.76 -3.14
CA ILE A 60 -23.68 1.35 -3.14
C ILE A 60 -25.17 1.20 -3.50
N GLU A 61 -26.05 2.00 -2.87
CA GLU A 61 -27.49 1.97 -3.15
C GLU A 61 -27.80 2.29 -4.61
N GLN A 62 -27.09 3.27 -5.18
CA GLN A 62 -27.24 3.64 -6.60
C GLN A 62 -26.79 2.53 -7.55
N LEU A 63 -25.70 1.83 -7.24
CA LEU A 63 -25.20 0.70 -8.02
C LEU A 63 -26.18 -0.48 -7.97
N ALA A 64 -26.70 -0.79 -6.77
CA ALA A 64 -27.71 -1.82 -6.59
C ALA A 64 -29.00 -1.51 -7.38
N ALA A 65 -29.45 -0.25 -7.40
CA ALA A 65 -30.62 0.18 -8.16
C ALA A 65 -30.46 -0.01 -9.69
N ARG A 66 -29.22 0.04 -10.19
CA ARG A 66 -28.88 -0.18 -11.62
C ARG A 66 -28.77 -1.66 -11.99
N ARG A 67 -28.91 -2.58 -11.03
CA ARG A 67 -28.66 -4.04 -11.19
C ARG A 67 -27.25 -4.36 -11.66
N GLU A 68 -26.31 -3.45 -11.41
CA GLU A 68 -24.89 -3.75 -11.49
C GLU A 68 -24.57 -4.66 -10.30
N ALA A 69 -23.79 -5.72 -10.49
CA ALA A 69 -23.70 -6.92 -9.62
C ALA A 69 -23.04 -6.70 -8.24
N ILE A 70 -23.18 -5.51 -7.68
CA ILE A 70 -22.58 -5.07 -6.43
C ILE A 70 -23.58 -5.36 -5.30
N LEU A 71 -23.34 -6.46 -4.60
CA LEU A 71 -24.01 -6.79 -3.34
C LEU A 71 -23.06 -6.37 -2.21
N ILE A 72 -23.24 -5.15 -1.72
CA ILE A 72 -22.49 -4.58 -0.59
C ILE A 72 -23.52 -4.16 0.46
N GLU A 73 -23.24 -4.43 1.73
CA GLU A 73 -24.06 -3.90 2.84
C GLU A 73 -23.67 -2.44 3.12
N SER A 74 -24.59 -1.62 3.66
CA SER A 74 -24.30 -0.21 3.92
C SER A 74 -23.03 -0.04 4.77
N ALA A 75 -22.16 0.88 4.37
CA ALA A 75 -20.97 1.21 5.13
C ALA A 75 -21.35 1.87 6.46
N SER A 76 -20.61 1.55 7.51
CA SER A 76 -20.87 2.08 8.85
C SER A 76 -19.58 2.41 9.59
N VAL A 77 -19.65 3.43 10.45
CA VAL A 77 -18.53 3.72 11.35
C VAL A 77 -18.50 2.67 12.46
N ALA A 78 -17.32 2.12 12.70
CA ALA A 78 -17.05 1.11 13.71
C ALA A 78 -15.73 1.41 14.41
N GLY A 79 -15.55 0.88 15.61
CA GLY A 79 -14.30 1.03 16.36
C GLY A 79 -13.81 2.47 16.50
N ASP A 80 -12.49 2.67 16.51
CA ASP A 80 -11.91 4.01 16.61
C ASP A 80 -11.55 4.61 15.24
N ARG A 81 -12.42 5.50 14.74
CA ARG A 81 -12.24 6.27 13.49
C ARG A 81 -12.02 5.36 12.28
N ILE A 82 -12.89 4.34 12.16
CA ILE A 82 -12.88 3.36 11.08
C ILE A 82 -14.26 3.31 10.42
N ILE A 83 -14.29 3.20 9.09
CA ILE A 83 -15.48 2.83 8.32
C ILE A 83 -15.32 1.37 7.92
N CYS A 84 -16.27 0.52 8.32
CA CYS A 84 -16.35 -0.85 7.86
C CYS A 84 -17.28 -0.93 6.65
N VAL A 85 -16.84 -1.65 5.61
CA VAL A 85 -17.57 -1.85 4.35
C VAL A 85 -17.64 -3.36 4.10
N PRO A 86 -18.75 -4.01 4.50
CA PRO A 86 -18.95 -5.43 4.27
C PRO A 86 -19.28 -5.70 2.81
N VAL A 87 -18.51 -6.55 2.14
CA VAL A 87 -18.69 -6.88 0.73
C VAL A 87 -18.89 -8.38 0.53
N THR A 88 -19.61 -8.72 -0.54
CA THR A 88 -19.68 -10.11 -1.01
C THR A 88 -18.45 -10.48 -1.83
N TYR A 89 -18.12 -11.78 -1.87
CA TYR A 89 -17.01 -12.30 -2.67
C TYR A 89 -17.06 -11.85 -4.14
N SER A 90 -18.24 -11.89 -4.77
CA SER A 90 -18.43 -11.50 -6.17
C SER A 90 -18.19 -10.03 -6.46
N SER A 91 -18.21 -9.18 -5.43
CA SER A 91 -18.05 -7.73 -5.56
C SER A 91 -16.70 -7.23 -5.06
N ARG A 92 -15.83 -8.13 -4.60
CA ARG A 92 -14.57 -7.81 -3.92
C ARG A 92 -13.65 -6.91 -4.75
N ASP A 93 -13.35 -7.25 -6.00
CA ASP A 93 -12.42 -6.49 -6.84
C ASP A 93 -12.96 -5.11 -7.24
N ALA A 94 -14.26 -5.06 -7.53
CA ALA A 94 -14.95 -3.81 -7.85
C ALA A 94 -14.99 -2.89 -6.61
N ALA A 95 -15.29 -3.44 -5.43
CA ALA A 95 -15.26 -2.71 -4.17
C ALA A 95 -13.84 -2.23 -3.85
N ARG A 96 -12.83 -3.09 -3.96
CA ARG A 96 -11.41 -2.71 -3.77
C ARG A 96 -11.04 -1.51 -4.62
N SER A 97 -11.34 -1.55 -5.92
CA SER A 97 -11.03 -0.46 -6.85
C SER A 97 -11.73 0.85 -6.48
N TYR A 98 -13.02 0.78 -6.14
CA TYR A 98 -13.81 1.93 -5.70
C TYR A 98 -13.29 2.51 -4.37
N LEU A 99 -13.04 1.65 -3.38
CA LEU A 99 -12.60 2.05 -2.05
C LEU A 99 -11.17 2.62 -2.06
N ILE A 100 -10.29 2.15 -2.96
CA ILE A 100 -8.99 2.80 -3.21
C ILE A 100 -9.21 4.25 -3.62
N GLN A 101 -10.12 4.52 -4.57
CA GLN A 101 -10.38 5.90 -5.03
C GLN A 101 -10.97 6.78 -3.92
N ILE A 102 -11.89 6.24 -3.12
CA ILE A 102 -12.44 6.95 -1.94
C ILE A 102 -11.33 7.26 -0.94
N ALA A 103 -10.49 6.29 -0.61
CA ALA A 103 -9.40 6.45 0.34
C ALA A 103 -8.38 7.50 -0.12
N LEU A 104 -7.95 7.45 -1.38
CA LEU A 104 -7.06 8.45 -1.99
C LEU A 104 -7.67 9.86 -1.97
N THR A 105 -8.94 9.98 -2.33
CA THR A 105 -9.65 11.28 -2.38
C THR A 105 -9.72 11.94 -1.01
N HIS A 106 -9.93 11.14 0.04
CA HIS A 106 -10.15 11.64 1.40
C HIS A 106 -8.92 11.53 2.32
N GLY A 107 -7.77 11.07 1.80
CA GLY A 107 -6.56 10.87 2.60
C GLY A 107 -6.76 9.85 3.73
N LEU A 108 -7.52 8.79 3.47
CA LEU A 108 -7.77 7.71 4.42
C LEU A 108 -6.85 6.53 4.11
N GLY A 109 -6.49 5.78 5.15
CA GLY A 109 -5.95 4.44 4.96
C GLY A 109 -7.05 3.45 4.58
N LEU A 110 -6.65 2.32 3.98
CA LEU A 110 -7.54 1.26 3.52
C LEU A 110 -6.88 -0.10 3.78
N ALA A 111 -7.63 -1.05 4.33
CA ALA A 111 -7.20 -2.44 4.47
C ALA A 111 -8.28 -3.42 3.99
N ASP A 112 -7.82 -4.56 3.47
CA ASP A 112 -8.64 -5.74 3.18
C ASP A 112 -8.43 -6.72 4.34
N ALA A 113 -9.44 -6.86 5.20
CA ALA A 113 -9.37 -7.75 6.36
C ALA A 113 -9.33 -9.22 5.93
N SER A 114 -9.83 -9.54 4.73
CA SER A 114 -9.96 -10.91 4.23
C SER A 114 -8.63 -11.41 3.67
N ASP A 115 -7.91 -10.54 2.98
CA ASP A 115 -6.55 -10.80 2.49
C ASP A 115 -5.47 -10.49 3.52
N ASN A 116 -5.87 -10.04 4.73
CA ASN A 116 -4.95 -9.72 5.81
C ASN A 116 -3.90 -8.66 5.38
N PHE A 117 -4.33 -7.63 4.65
CA PHE A 117 -3.43 -6.73 3.94
C PHE A 117 -3.87 -5.26 4.04
N VAL A 118 -2.98 -4.40 4.53
CA VAL A 118 -3.14 -2.95 4.47
C VAL A 118 -2.80 -2.50 3.06
N LEU A 119 -3.74 -1.87 2.36
CA LEU A 119 -3.51 -1.32 1.02
C LEU A 119 -2.89 0.07 1.11
N LEU A 120 -3.58 0.97 1.80
CA LEU A 120 -3.25 2.40 1.84
C LEU A 120 -3.10 2.86 3.29
N TYR A 121 -2.27 3.86 3.51
CA TYR A 121 -1.95 4.44 4.80
C TYR A 121 -2.52 5.85 4.99
N GLY A 122 -2.98 6.53 3.95
CA GLY A 122 -3.60 7.86 4.01
C GLY A 122 -2.65 9.04 3.74
N ASP A 123 -1.45 8.78 3.23
CA ASP A 123 -0.48 9.76 2.73
C ASP A 123 -0.03 9.48 1.28
N GLU A 124 -0.81 8.70 0.56
CA GLU A 124 -0.55 8.28 -0.81
C GLU A 124 -0.35 9.44 -1.79
N ASP A 125 0.75 9.37 -2.55
CA ASP A 125 1.07 10.25 -3.66
C ASP A 125 0.66 9.60 -4.99
N PRO A 126 -0.38 10.11 -5.69
CA PRO A 126 -0.90 9.52 -6.93
C PRO A 126 -0.02 9.80 -8.15
N ARG A 127 1.10 10.52 -8.00
CA ARG A 127 2.09 10.70 -9.07
C ARG A 127 2.88 9.44 -9.37
N TYR A 128 2.71 8.40 -8.58
CA TYR A 128 3.44 7.15 -8.71
C TYR A 128 2.50 5.95 -8.73
N HIS A 129 2.97 4.86 -9.33
CA HIS A 129 2.36 3.54 -9.23
C HIS A 129 3.33 2.58 -8.55
N VAL A 130 2.79 1.75 -7.64
CA VAL A 130 3.54 0.68 -6.99
C VAL A 130 3.09 -0.66 -7.54
N HIS A 131 4.05 -1.52 -7.86
CA HIS A 131 3.81 -2.88 -8.30
C HIS A 131 4.75 -3.87 -7.60
N ALA A 132 4.21 -4.99 -7.16
CA ALA A 132 4.93 -6.13 -6.58
C ALA A 132 4.25 -7.42 -7.05
N ALA A 133 4.76 -8.58 -6.64
CA ALA A 133 4.37 -9.88 -7.22
C ALA A 133 2.85 -10.11 -7.25
N GLU A 134 2.17 -9.87 -6.12
CA GLU A 134 0.75 -10.19 -5.94
C GLU A 134 -0.15 -8.95 -5.82
N TRP A 135 0.43 -7.75 -5.92
CA TRP A 135 -0.32 -6.52 -5.65
C TRP A 135 0.15 -5.33 -6.48
N SER A 136 -0.79 -4.43 -6.76
CA SER A 136 -0.53 -3.14 -7.37
C SER A 136 -1.40 -2.08 -6.72
N ILE A 137 -0.82 -0.90 -6.54
CA ILE A 137 -1.46 0.23 -5.87
C ILE A 137 -1.18 1.49 -6.70
N PRO A 138 -2.22 2.27 -7.05
CA PRO A 138 -2.07 3.44 -7.92
C PRO A 138 -1.66 4.71 -7.16
N ALA A 139 -0.79 4.55 -6.17
CA ALA A 139 -0.15 5.62 -5.42
C ALA A 139 0.97 5.06 -4.54
N LEU A 140 1.85 5.95 -4.07
CA LEU A 140 2.91 5.62 -3.12
C LEU A 140 2.66 6.28 -1.76
N SER A 141 2.67 5.49 -0.68
CA SER A 141 2.95 6.02 0.66
C SER A 141 4.46 6.04 0.89
N ARG A 142 5.06 7.23 1.01
CA ARG A 142 6.50 7.39 1.26
C ARG A 142 6.90 6.88 2.65
N ALA A 143 6.01 7.05 3.63
CA ALA A 143 6.23 6.59 4.99
C ALA A 143 6.28 5.05 5.05
N ALA A 144 5.51 4.36 4.21
CA ALA A 144 5.40 2.90 4.22
C ALA A 144 6.50 2.14 3.46
N LEU A 145 7.45 2.82 2.81
CA LEU A 145 8.46 2.15 1.97
C LEU A 145 9.18 1.00 2.68
N GLU A 146 9.63 1.21 3.91
CA GLU A 146 10.33 0.19 4.69
C GLU A 146 9.46 -1.04 4.97
N TYR A 147 8.21 -0.83 5.40
CA TYR A 147 7.23 -1.91 5.62
C TYR A 147 6.84 -2.65 4.34
N ASN A 148 7.02 -2.05 3.15
CA ASN A 148 6.82 -2.78 1.90
C ASN A 148 7.92 -3.84 1.72
N PHE A 149 9.18 -3.51 2.02
CA PHE A 149 10.29 -4.44 1.87
C PHE A 149 10.26 -5.55 2.92
N ASP A 150 9.91 -5.22 4.17
CA ASP A 150 9.65 -6.24 5.19
C ASP A 150 8.57 -7.22 4.74
N TYR A 151 7.44 -6.70 4.26
CA TYR A 151 6.34 -7.54 3.77
C TYR A 151 6.78 -8.45 2.62
N ILE A 152 7.52 -7.93 1.65
CA ILE A 152 8.01 -8.70 0.50
C ILE A 152 8.92 -9.83 0.95
N VAL A 153 9.88 -9.58 1.86
CA VAL A 153 10.78 -10.61 2.38
C VAL A 153 10.00 -11.69 3.13
N ASP A 154 9.03 -11.29 3.95
CA ASP A 154 8.26 -12.21 4.79
C ASP A 154 7.25 -13.07 4.00
N ASN A 155 6.73 -12.55 2.87
CA ASN A 155 5.54 -13.13 2.23
C ASN A 155 5.72 -13.53 0.75
N GLU A 156 6.71 -12.99 0.04
CA GLU A 156 6.89 -13.23 -1.40
C GLU A 156 8.04 -14.21 -1.65
N ALA A 157 7.73 -15.51 -1.67
CA ALA A 157 8.74 -16.57 -1.81
C ALA A 157 9.32 -16.75 -3.23
N VAL A 158 8.67 -16.21 -4.27
CA VAL A 158 9.08 -16.43 -5.66
C VAL A 158 9.26 -15.09 -6.36
N ASN A 159 10.51 -14.79 -6.74
CA ASN A 159 10.89 -13.54 -7.39
C ASN A 159 10.33 -12.30 -6.66
N PRO A 160 10.65 -12.11 -5.38
CA PRO A 160 10.24 -10.92 -4.62
C PRO A 160 10.74 -9.66 -5.31
N TYR A 161 9.81 -8.78 -5.70
CA TYR A 161 10.16 -7.53 -6.36
C TYR A 161 9.25 -6.38 -5.94
N PHE A 162 9.76 -5.16 -6.13
CA PHE A 162 9.01 -3.94 -5.95
C PHE A 162 9.40 -2.95 -7.04
N ILE A 163 8.41 -2.40 -7.73
CA ILE A 163 8.57 -1.39 -8.77
C ILE A 163 7.80 -0.15 -8.34
N LEU A 164 8.46 1.00 -8.43
CA LEU A 164 7.89 2.31 -8.28
C LEU A 164 8.07 3.08 -9.58
N THR A 165 6.97 3.36 -10.26
CA THR A 165 6.94 3.99 -11.59
C THR A 165 6.29 5.36 -11.51
N ASP A 166 6.79 6.34 -12.28
CA ASP A 166 6.09 7.60 -12.49
C ASP A 166 4.76 7.34 -13.21
N ALA A 167 3.66 7.89 -12.71
CA ALA A 167 2.33 7.64 -13.25
C ALA A 167 2.11 8.21 -14.67
N THR A 168 3.00 9.10 -15.11
CA THR A 168 2.92 9.78 -16.42
C THR A 168 4.01 9.34 -17.39
N ASP A 169 5.00 8.57 -16.93
CA ASP A 169 6.14 8.10 -17.73
C ASP A 169 6.59 6.70 -17.27
N ASP A 170 6.22 5.67 -18.02
CA ASP A 170 6.59 4.28 -17.73
C ASP A 170 8.08 3.98 -17.97
N GLU A 171 8.81 4.91 -18.61
CA GLU A 171 10.27 4.85 -18.76
C GLU A 171 11.00 5.47 -17.56
N THR A 172 10.29 6.06 -16.60
CA THR A 172 10.87 6.58 -15.35
C THR A 172 10.41 5.74 -14.17
N PHE A 173 11.31 4.89 -13.66
CA PHE A 173 11.04 4.03 -12.52
C PHE A 173 12.28 3.75 -11.68
N ILE A 174 12.04 3.30 -10.45
CA ILE A 174 13.01 2.62 -9.62
C ILE A 174 12.42 1.27 -9.20
N GLN A 175 13.18 0.20 -9.34
CA GLN A 175 12.74 -1.15 -9.02
C GLN A 175 13.78 -1.91 -8.22
N THR A 176 13.34 -2.95 -7.54
CA THR A 176 14.22 -3.85 -6.83
C THR A 176 13.72 -5.28 -6.87
N CYS A 177 14.64 -6.23 -6.77
CA CYS A 177 14.35 -7.64 -6.53
C CYS A 177 15.39 -8.25 -5.59
N VAL A 178 14.99 -9.27 -4.83
CA VAL A 178 15.94 -10.07 -4.03
C VAL A 178 16.57 -11.13 -4.94
N GLU A 179 17.89 -11.22 -4.98
CA GLU A 179 18.57 -12.20 -5.85
C GLU A 179 18.62 -13.63 -5.27
N ASP A 180 18.67 -13.77 -3.94
CA ASP A 180 18.77 -15.08 -3.29
C ASP A 180 17.87 -15.13 -2.05
N ILE A 181 16.59 -15.47 -2.27
CA ILE A 181 15.62 -15.57 -1.18
C ILE A 181 15.81 -16.84 -0.34
N ASP A 182 16.44 -17.88 -0.91
CA ASP A 182 16.62 -19.18 -0.24
C ASP A 182 17.68 -19.11 0.88
N GLU A 183 18.57 -18.11 0.84
CA GLU A 183 19.54 -17.79 1.89
C GLU A 183 19.10 -16.66 2.83
N VAL A 184 17.84 -16.22 2.78
CA VAL A 184 17.33 -15.17 3.68
C VAL A 184 17.47 -15.64 5.12
N SER A 185 18.50 -15.09 5.76
CA SER A 185 18.64 -15.13 7.20
C SER A 185 17.37 -14.52 7.81
N ASN A 186 16.98 -14.94 9.01
CA ASN A 186 15.92 -14.26 9.78
C ASN A 186 16.25 -12.78 10.12
N ASN A 187 17.29 -12.21 9.51
CA ASN A 187 17.72 -10.83 9.63
C ASN A 187 17.51 -10.10 8.30
N HIS A 188 16.44 -9.29 8.22
CA HIS A 188 16.10 -8.49 7.04
C HIS A 188 17.22 -7.52 6.62
N ASP A 189 18.08 -7.13 7.57
CA ASP A 189 19.20 -6.22 7.33
C ASP A 189 20.33 -6.84 6.50
N GLU A 190 20.37 -8.17 6.36
CA GLU A 190 21.41 -8.89 5.61
C GLU A 190 20.97 -9.29 4.20
N VAL A 191 19.70 -9.07 3.85
CA VAL A 191 19.14 -9.42 2.54
C VAL A 191 19.79 -8.54 1.47
N SER A 192 20.32 -9.17 0.41
CA SER A 192 20.89 -8.47 -0.74
C SER A 192 19.81 -8.18 -1.78
N TRP A 193 19.64 -6.91 -2.09
CA TRP A 193 18.69 -6.41 -3.08
C TRP A 193 19.45 -5.91 -4.29
N ARG A 194 19.03 -6.35 -5.48
CA ARG A 194 19.37 -5.63 -6.70
C ARG A 194 18.46 -4.43 -6.80
N LEU A 195 19.03 -3.23 -6.92
CA LEU A 195 18.31 -1.98 -7.08
C LEU A 195 18.61 -1.44 -8.47
N GLU A 196 17.58 -1.07 -9.21
CA GLU A 196 17.71 -0.57 -10.57
C GLU A 196 16.85 0.68 -10.74
N TYR A 197 17.28 1.62 -11.57
CA TYR A 197 16.43 2.72 -11.99
C TYR A 197 16.58 3.00 -13.47
N ARG A 198 15.51 3.53 -14.05
CA ARG A 198 15.48 4.06 -15.41
C ARG A 198 15.13 5.54 -15.39
N ALA A 199 15.88 6.34 -16.13
CA ALA A 199 15.72 7.79 -16.19
C ALA A 199 15.10 8.25 -17.52
N GLY A 200 13.90 7.76 -17.84
CA GLY A 200 13.12 8.21 -19.00
C GLY A 200 13.56 7.64 -20.35
N SER A 201 14.51 6.70 -20.38
CA SER A 201 14.92 6.01 -21.59
C SER A 201 15.51 4.63 -21.29
N ALA A 202 15.34 3.67 -22.22
CA ALA A 202 15.97 2.36 -22.12
C ALA A 202 17.51 2.43 -22.11
N ASP A 203 18.10 3.46 -22.71
CA ASP A 203 19.55 3.67 -22.70
C ASP A 203 20.08 4.21 -21.35
N ASP A 204 19.19 4.68 -20.48
CA ASP A 204 19.50 5.24 -19.17
C ASP A 204 18.97 4.34 -18.04
N HIS A 205 19.30 3.05 -18.14
CA HIS A 205 19.02 2.04 -17.12
C HIS A 205 20.30 1.69 -16.36
N TYR A 206 20.26 1.86 -15.05
CA TYR A 206 21.38 1.61 -14.15
C TYR A 206 20.99 0.64 -13.04
N GLY A 207 21.94 -0.17 -12.61
CA GLY A 207 21.79 -1.16 -11.54
C GLY A 207 22.89 -1.04 -10.50
N THR A 208 22.57 -1.42 -9.27
CA THR A 208 23.53 -1.57 -8.17
C THR A 208 23.00 -2.59 -7.16
N PHE A 209 23.79 -2.90 -6.14
CA PHE A 209 23.39 -3.80 -5.07
C PHE A 209 23.33 -3.05 -3.74
N VAL A 210 22.29 -3.33 -2.97
CA VAL A 210 22.03 -2.71 -1.67
C VAL A 210 21.68 -3.79 -0.66
N THR A 211 22.31 -3.75 0.51
CA THR A 211 22.03 -4.69 1.59
C THR A 211 21.05 -4.06 2.59
N GLY A 212 19.96 -4.79 2.87
CA GLY A 212 18.92 -4.42 3.83
C GLY A 212 17.77 -3.59 3.25
N GLY A 213 16.53 -3.97 3.57
CA GLY A 213 15.31 -3.31 3.09
C GLY A 213 15.20 -1.84 3.53
N ALA A 214 15.66 -1.50 4.73
CA ALA A 214 15.71 -0.12 5.22
C ALA A 214 16.62 0.77 4.34
N LYS A 215 17.75 0.23 3.87
CA LYS A 215 18.66 0.96 2.98
C LYS A 215 18.03 1.14 1.60
N VAL A 216 17.35 0.13 1.07
CA VAL A 216 16.58 0.25 -0.19
C VAL A 216 15.52 1.34 -0.07
N ALA A 217 14.75 1.36 1.02
CA ALA A 217 13.76 2.41 1.28
C ALA A 217 14.40 3.80 1.32
N GLU A 218 15.55 3.96 1.98
CA GLU A 218 16.30 5.22 1.98
C GLU A 218 16.71 5.63 0.55
N MET A 219 17.22 4.71 -0.27
CA MET A 219 17.64 5.03 -1.64
C MET A 219 16.45 5.41 -2.53
N MET A 220 15.31 4.76 -2.37
CA MET A 220 14.08 5.16 -3.06
C MET A 220 13.59 6.55 -2.63
N ARG A 221 13.74 6.92 -1.35
CA ARG A 221 13.48 8.29 -0.89
C ARG A 221 14.43 9.30 -1.55
N TYR A 222 15.72 8.98 -1.65
CA TYR A 222 16.68 9.84 -2.37
C TYR A 222 16.34 9.99 -3.85
N TRP A 223 15.90 8.92 -4.52
CA TRP A 223 15.41 9.00 -5.90
C TRP A 223 14.19 9.92 -6.01
N LEU A 224 13.20 9.72 -5.14
CA LEU A 224 11.97 10.53 -5.07
C LEU A 224 12.23 12.03 -4.82
N ASP A 225 13.28 12.35 -4.09
CA ASP A 225 13.65 13.72 -3.72
C ASP A 225 14.68 14.34 -4.67
N ASN A 226 15.14 13.60 -5.68
CA ASN A 226 16.30 13.96 -6.52
C ASN A 226 17.52 14.35 -5.68
N ALA A 227 17.73 13.62 -4.58
CA ALA A 227 18.78 13.92 -3.62
C ALA A 227 20.16 13.57 -4.20
N PRO A 228 21.19 14.42 -4.01
CA PRO A 228 22.53 14.18 -4.55
C PRO A 228 23.17 12.89 -4.02
N GLU A 229 22.74 12.41 -2.86
CA GLU A 229 23.13 11.13 -2.26
C GLU A 229 22.78 9.94 -3.17
N PHE A 230 21.70 10.03 -3.95
CA PHE A 230 21.32 8.97 -4.89
C PHE A 230 22.40 8.73 -5.95
N ALA A 231 23.01 9.80 -6.45
CA ALA A 231 24.06 9.74 -7.47
C ALA A 231 25.41 9.25 -6.92
N GLN A 232 25.56 9.09 -5.61
CA GLN A 232 26.81 8.64 -4.96
C GLN A 232 26.91 7.11 -4.85
N LEU A 233 25.85 6.38 -5.21
CA LEU A 233 25.89 4.93 -5.28
C LEU A 233 26.76 4.47 -6.45
N ASP A 234 27.30 3.26 -6.33
CA ASP A 234 28.09 2.59 -7.37
C ASP A 234 27.15 2.05 -8.46
N TRP A 235 26.56 2.97 -9.23
CA TRP A 235 25.68 2.66 -10.35
C TRP A 235 26.46 2.14 -11.55
N GLU A 236 26.04 0.98 -12.05
CA GLU A 236 26.54 0.41 -13.29
C GLU A 236 25.47 0.51 -14.37
N LYS A 237 25.87 0.88 -15.59
CA LYS A 237 24.95 0.89 -16.72
C LYS A 237 24.59 -0.55 -17.08
N MET A 238 23.30 -0.86 -17.15
CA MET A 238 22.81 -2.18 -17.50
C MET A 238 22.95 -2.40 -19.02
N GLU A 239 23.54 -3.53 -19.43
CA GLU A 239 23.56 -3.98 -20.82
C GLU A 239 22.41 -4.98 -21.04
N PHE A 240 21.62 -4.79 -22.10
CA PHE A 240 20.51 -5.65 -22.50
C PHE A 240 20.89 -6.59 -23.65
#